data_AF-A0A537QN31-F1
#
_entry.id   AF-A0A537QN31-F1
#
_cell.length_a   1.000
_cell.length_b   1.000
_cell.length_c   1.000
_cell.angle_alpha   90.00
_cell.angle_beta   90.00
_cell.angle_gamma   90.00
#
_symmetry.space_group_name_H-M   'P 1'
#
loop_
_entity.id
_entity.type
_entity.pdbx_description
1 polymer ?
#
loop_
_entity_poly.entity_id
_entity_poly.type
_entity_poly.pdbx_seq_one_letter_code
_entity_poly.pdbx_strand_id
1 'polypeptide(L)' 'MIRLTKKLLFAIEAVLDIAYNGGQAPVRSSEITEREGIPRRYLEPVLQELVRHNILLGIRGP' A
#
# COMPACT_ATOMS: atom_id res chain seq x y z
N MET A 1 -16.37 -18.27 -5.72
CA MET A 1 -15.19 -17.76 -6.48
C MET A 1 -14.74 -16.45 -5.86
N ILE A 2 -13.45 -16.27 -5.60
CA ILE A 2 -12.92 -14.99 -5.10
C ILE A 2 -12.98 -13.97 -6.24
N ARG A 3 -13.56 -12.79 -5.99
CA ARG A 3 -13.62 -11.71 -6.97
C ARG A 3 -12.39 -10.83 -6.84
N LEU A 4 -11.51 -10.86 -7.83
CA LEU A 4 -10.34 -9.98 -7.92
C LEU A 4 -10.77 -8.58 -8.38
N THR A 5 -11.15 -7.74 -7.41
CA THR A 5 -11.42 -6.32 -7.68
C THR A 5 -10.11 -5.53 -7.77
N LYS A 6 -10.11 -4.38 -8.47
CA LYS A 6 -8.94 -3.48 -8.49
C LYS A 6 -8.48 -3.09 -7.09
N LYS A 7 -9.41 -2.86 -6.15
CA LYS A 7 -9.09 -2.55 -4.75
C LYS A 7 -8.30 -3.68 -4.08
N LEU A 8 -8.68 -4.94 -4.33
CA LEU A 8 -7.97 -6.09 -3.80
C LEU A 8 -6.59 -6.25 -4.41
N LEU A 9 -6.45 -6.05 -5.73
CA LEU A 9 -5.15 -6.08 -6.41
C LEU A 9 -4.21 -5.00 -5.84
N PHE A 10 -4.67 -3.76 -5.71
CA PHE A 10 -3.89 -2.68 -5.10
C PHE A 10 -3.47 -2.97 -3.67
N ALA A 11 -4.33 -3.65 -2.89
CA ALA A 11 -3.99 -4.04 -1.53
C ALA A 11 -2.85 -5.06 -1.51
N ILE A 12 -2.88 -6.05 -2.40
CA ILE A 12 -1.85 -7.08 -2.53
C ILE A 12 -0.54 -6.44 -3.02
N GLU A 13 -0.60 -5.64 -4.10
CA GLU A 13 0.55 -4.92 -4.66
C GLU A 13 1.21 -4.02 -3.61
N ALA A 14 0.43 -3.22 -2.88
CA ALA A 14 0.98 -2.35 -1.84
C ALA A 14 1.68 -3.10 -0.70
N VAL A 15 1.12 -4.21 -0.24
CA VAL A 15 1.73 -5.03 0.82
C VAL A 15 3.03 -5.65 0.32
N LEU A 16 3.05 -6.17 -0.92
CA LEU A 16 4.26 -6.73 -1.52
C LEU A 16 5.33 -5.66 -1.74
N ASP A 17 4.96 -4.51 -2.29
CA ASP A 17 5.88 -3.40 -2.53
C ASP A 17 6.54 -2.94 -1.22
N ILE A 18 5.78 -2.79 -0.14
CA ILE A 18 6.33 -2.43 1.18
C ILE A 18 7.24 -3.55 1.71
N ALA A 19 6.85 -4.82 1.56
CA ALA A 19 7.66 -5.95 2.02
C ALA A 19 9.01 -6.04 1.30
N TYR A 20 9.04 -5.78 -0.02
CA TYR A 20 10.26 -5.83 -0.82
C TYR A 20 11.14 -4.58 -0.68
N ASN A 21 10.53 -3.40 -0.52
CA ASN A 21 11.26 -2.12 -0.57
C ASN A 21 11.45 -1.45 0.81
N GLY A 22 10.72 -1.88 1.85
CA GLY A 22 10.75 -1.22 3.16
C GLY A 22 12.00 -1.48 3.98
N GLY A 23 12.52 -2.72 3.98
CA GLY A 23 13.68 -3.05 4.82
C GLY A 23 13.50 -2.57 6.26
N GLN A 24 14.37 -1.66 6.72
CA GLN A 24 14.29 -1.03 8.05
C GLN A 24 13.66 0.38 8.05
N ALA A 25 13.27 0.91 6.90
CA ALA A 25 12.76 2.26 6.75
C ALA A 25 11.27 2.26 6.34
N PRO A 26 10.49 3.28 6.74
CA PRO A 26 9.14 3.44 6.22
C PRO A 26 9.16 3.72 4.72
N VAL A 27 8.27 3.06 3.97
CA VAL A 27 8.03 3.34 2.54
C VAL A 27 6.96 4.41 2.40
N ARG A 28 7.22 5.45 1.61
CA ARG A 28 6.24 6.51 1.34
C ARG A 28 5.25 6.03 0.28
N SER A 29 3.98 6.40 0.44
CA SER A 29 2.94 6.09 -0.54
C SER A 29 3.28 6.58 -1.96
N SER A 30 4.00 7.70 -2.10
CA SER A 30 4.46 8.23 -3.39
C SER A 30 5.40 7.28 -4.12
N GLU A 31 6.27 6.58 -3.38
CA GLU A 31 7.21 5.62 -3.97
C GLU A 31 6.47 4.39 -4.50
N ILE A 32 5.46 3.91 -3.77
CA ILE A 32 4.58 2.83 -4.21
C ILE A 32 3.85 3.24 -5.50
N THR A 33 3.31 4.47 -5.56
CA THR A 33 2.60 4.95 -6.76
C THR A 33 3.50 5.05 -7.98
N GLU A 34 4.78 5.38 -7.79
CA GLU A 34 5.75 5.48 -8.87
C GLU A 34 6.16 4.11 -9.40
N ARG A 35 6.41 3.14 -8.50
CA ARG A 35 6.81 1.77 -8.87
C ARG A 35 5.67 0.97 -9.51
N GLU A 36 4.49 1.02 -8.91
CA GLU A 36 3.34 0.21 -9.33
C GLU A 36 2.47 0.89 -10.39
N GLY A 37 2.70 2.19 -10.67
CA GLY A 37 1.88 2.96 -11.61
C GLY A 37 0.43 3.18 -11.13
N ILE A 38 0.17 3.01 -9.83
CA ILE A 38 -1.14 3.18 -9.22
C ILE A 38 -1.35 4.65 -8.87
N PRO A 39 -2.39 5.33 -9.36
CA PRO A 39 -2.66 6.71 -8.95
C PRO A 39 -2.94 6.82 -7.45
N ARG A 40 -2.30 7.79 -6.79
CA ARG A 40 -2.39 8.01 -5.33
C ARG A 40 -3.82 7.97 -4.77
N ARG A 41 -4.78 8.59 -5.46
CA ARG A 41 -6.20 8.62 -5.06
C ARG A 41 -6.83 7.23 -4.87
N TYR A 42 -6.31 6.19 -5.53
CA TYR A 42 -6.78 4.82 -5.41
C TYR A 42 -6.02 4.03 -4.35
N LEU A 43 -4.74 4.35 -4.16
CA LEU A 43 -3.88 3.70 -3.19
C LEU A 43 -4.14 4.17 -1.75
N GLU A 44 -4.40 5.45 -1.55
CA GLU A 44 -4.50 6.05 -0.21
C GLU A 44 -5.63 5.45 0.65
N PRO A 45 -6.86 5.23 0.13
CA PRO A 45 -7.90 4.53 0.88
C PRO A 45 -7.55 3.07 1.18
N VAL A 46 -6.77 2.42 0.31
CA VAL A 46 -6.32 1.04 0.50
C VAL A 46 -5.30 0.97 1.64
N LEU A 47 -4.29 1.83 1.63
CA LEU A 47 -3.29 1.90 2.70
C LEU A 47 -3.93 2.23 4.06
N GLN A 48 -4.88 3.17 4.10
CA GLN A 48 -5.61 3.48 5.32
C GLN A 48 -6.37 2.27 5.88
N GLU A 49 -7.02 1.49 5.00
CA GLU A 49 -7.73 0.29 5.40
C GLU A 49 -6.78 -0.79 5.93
N LEU A 50 -5.64 -0.98 5.27
CA LEU A 50 -4.60 -1.93 5.72
C LEU A 50 -4.02 -1.53 7.08
N VAL A 51 -3.81 -0.23 7.33
CA VAL A 51 -3.39 0.27 8.66
C VAL A 51 -4.48 0.06 9.70
N ARG A 52 -5.74 0.35 9.36
CA ARG A 52 -6.90 0.13 10.26
C ARG A 52 -7.04 -1.32 10.69
N HIS A 53 -6.68 -2.25 9.82
CA HIS A 53 -6.69 -3.69 10.10
C HIS A 53 -5.36 -4.24 10.62
N ASN A 54 -4.40 -3.38 10.98
CA ASN A 54 -3.07 -3.75 11.49
C ASN A 54 -2.24 -4.63 10.55
N ILE A 55 -2.52 -4.57 9.24
CA ILE A 55 -1.71 -5.26 8.21
C ILE A 55 -0.46 -4.42 7.92
N LEU A 56 -0.58 -3.09 7.97
CA LEU A 56 0.53 -2.15 7.83
C LEU A 56 0.63 -1.24 9.06
N LEU A 57 1.84 -0.77 9.35
CA LEU A 57 2.07 0.28 10.35
C LEU A 57 2.07 1.65 9.66
N GLY A 58 1.18 2.53 10.08
CA GLY A 58 1.16 3.92 9.61
C GLY A 58 2.13 4.79 10.40
N ILE A 59 3.20 5.27 9.77
CA ILE A 59 4.12 6.26 10.34
C ILE A 59 3.80 7.62 9.73
N ARG A 60 3.50 8.62 10.57
CA ARG A 60 3.40 10.01 10.12
C ARG A 60 4.82 10.55 9.94
N GLY A 61 5.05 11.28 8.85
CA GLY A 61 6.33 11.96 8.66
C GLY A 61 6.62 12.97 9.78
N PRO A 62 7.87 13.44 9.92
CA PRO A 62 8.13 14.73 10.55
C PRO A 62 7.35 15.86 9.86
#